data_AF-B4NEQ2-F1
#
_entry.id   AF-B4NEQ2-F1
#
_cell.length_a   1.000
_cell.length_b   1.000
_cell.length_c   1.000
_cell.angle_alpha   90.00
_cell.angle_beta   90.00
_cell.angle_gamma   90.00
#
_symmetry.space_group_name_H-M   'P 1'
#
loop_
_entity.id
_entity.type
_entity.pdbx_description
1 polymer ?
#
loop_
_entity_poly.entity_id
_entity_poly.type
_entity_poly.pdbx_seq_one_letter_code
_entity_poly.pdbx_strand_id
1 'polypeptide(L)'
;MASHVTVGKWQVTPSYPLVVDLDSDIDSQTEDEEISDNSIDARSCQGHFGYAEVGIMSIPYIFRQSEKYCSVRIFESKVLSFFFNCLHQNICLTGPIVTSWSLTKAEARLFNEINVEHCNGEYGNDLFTQEDLIVHISDAIAFYQYLNNSYNLLRTSRATEKCGFVELNLESVVPYVWRNKTRVVPLFYFEGKVDLKCHADRLVGWDLAYMKCCCIIQGIRECFFSGDLLVLPLDIVMSLFPEGTQIKPFSLNQVERFLLRMPTCEEESITEYLPFVWHAQVDDEIDGEPI
;
A
#
# COMPACT_ATOMS: atom_id res chain seq x y z
N MET A 1 30.12 27.23 19.13
CA MET A 1 28.77 26.83 19.55
C MET A 1 28.04 26.30 18.33
N ALA A 2 28.07 24.98 18.15
CA ALA A 2 27.29 24.28 17.14
C ALA A 2 26.72 23.05 17.84
N SER A 3 25.41 23.06 18.05
CA SER A 3 24.64 21.98 18.66
C SER A 3 24.46 20.86 17.64
N HIS A 4 25.11 19.74 17.89
CA HIS A 4 24.80 18.47 17.25
C HIS A 4 23.39 18.04 17.68
N VAL A 5 22.47 17.97 16.72
CA VAL A 5 21.20 17.26 16.89
C VAL A 5 21.45 15.82 16.47
N THR A 6 21.54 14.95 17.46
CA THR A 6 21.59 13.50 17.31
C THR A 6 20.17 13.02 16.96
N VAL A 7 19.97 12.51 15.74
CA VAL A 7 18.74 11.79 15.39
C VAL A 7 18.92 10.33 15.80
N GLY A 8 17.96 9.83 16.58
CA GLY A 8 18.06 8.61 17.37
C GLY A 8 18.34 7.35 16.57
N LYS A 9 19.43 6.66 16.95
CA LYS A 9 19.55 5.21 16.85
C LYS A 9 18.58 4.59 17.86
N TRP A 10 17.74 3.65 17.45
CA TRP A 10 17.08 2.75 18.39
C TRP A 10 17.57 1.32 18.18
N GLN A 11 17.94 0.76 19.32
CA GLN A 11 18.63 -0.51 19.51
C GLN A 11 17.63 -1.66 19.43
N VAL A 12 18.04 -2.73 18.75
CA VAL A 12 17.47 -4.07 18.92
C VAL A 12 17.91 -4.59 20.27
N THR A 13 16.98 -4.91 21.16
CA THR A 13 17.23 -5.72 22.36
C THR A 13 16.97 -7.18 22.02
N PRO A 14 18.01 -8.06 22.02
CA PRO A 14 17.79 -9.49 22.02
C PRO A 14 17.50 -9.94 23.46
N SER A 15 16.27 -10.35 23.74
CA SER A 15 15.94 -10.99 25.01
C SER A 15 16.10 -12.51 24.89
N TYR A 16 17.20 -12.96 25.50
CA TYR A 16 17.55 -14.27 26.06
C TYR A 16 18.63 -15.12 25.35
N PRO A 17 19.57 -15.70 26.15
CA PRO A 17 20.82 -16.25 25.66
C PRO A 17 20.69 -17.70 25.19
N LEU A 18 21.39 -18.00 24.09
CA LEU A 18 21.73 -19.36 23.68
C LEU A 18 22.65 -19.97 24.74
N VAL A 19 22.12 -20.89 25.55
CA VAL A 19 22.93 -21.91 26.21
C VAL A 19 22.84 -23.16 25.35
N VAL A 20 23.96 -23.49 24.73
CA VAL A 20 24.17 -24.68 23.92
C VAL A 20 24.65 -25.76 24.88
N ASP A 21 23.77 -26.66 25.29
CA ASP A 21 24.18 -27.92 25.88
C ASP A 21 23.75 -29.04 24.92
N LEU A 22 24.76 -29.62 24.28
CA LEU A 22 24.69 -30.89 23.58
C LEU A 22 24.47 -31.98 24.62
N ASP A 23 23.39 -32.73 24.50
CA ASP A 23 23.42 -34.18 24.66
C ASP A 23 22.20 -34.83 23.99
N SER A 24 22.45 -36.02 23.47
CA SER A 24 21.60 -36.91 22.68
C SER A 24 20.30 -37.30 23.36
N ASP A 25 19.20 -37.37 22.60
CA ASP A 25 18.56 -38.64 22.25
C ASP A 25 17.42 -38.46 21.25
N ILE A 26 17.39 -39.35 20.26
CA ILE A 26 16.37 -39.47 19.23
C ILE A 26 15.15 -40.11 19.89
N ASP A 27 14.03 -39.39 19.96
CA ASP A 27 12.72 -40.01 20.07
C ASP A 27 11.75 -39.36 19.09
N SER A 28 11.31 -40.17 18.11
CA SER A 28 10.31 -39.81 17.12
C SER A 28 8.94 -39.87 17.78
N GLN A 29 8.52 -38.76 18.38
CA GLN A 29 7.14 -38.58 18.82
C GLN A 29 6.46 -37.62 17.82
N THR A 30 5.63 -38.19 16.95
CA THR A 30 4.57 -37.47 16.25
C THR A 30 3.59 -36.99 17.30
N GLU A 31 3.75 -35.74 17.74
CA GLU A 31 2.71 -35.02 18.47
C GLU A 31 1.59 -34.71 17.47
N ASP A 32 0.52 -35.50 17.54
CA ASP A 32 -0.77 -35.14 16.97
C ASP A 32 -1.28 -33.93 17.76
N GLU A 33 -0.94 -32.72 17.32
CA GLU A 33 -1.53 -31.47 17.80
C GLU A 33 -3.06 -31.59 17.60
N GLU A 34 -3.82 -31.78 18.69
CA GLU A 34 -5.29 -31.78 18.63
C GLU A 34 -5.75 -30.44 18.02
N ILE A 35 -6.27 -30.50 16.80
CA ILE A 35 -6.80 -29.33 16.09
C ILE A 35 -8.05 -28.85 16.84
N SER A 36 -7.86 -27.88 17.72
CA SER A 36 -8.97 -27.09 18.26
C SER A 36 -9.65 -26.38 17.09
N ASP A 37 -10.91 -26.74 16.81
CA ASP A 37 -11.71 -26.17 15.71
C ASP A 37 -11.94 -24.65 15.87
N ASN A 38 -11.56 -24.09 17.03
CA ASN A 38 -11.59 -22.66 17.34
C ASN A 38 -10.23 -21.95 17.17
N SER A 39 -9.15 -22.63 16.75
CA SER A 39 -7.88 -21.95 16.50
C SER A 39 -7.99 -21.02 15.28
N ILE A 40 -7.25 -19.89 15.32
CA ILE A 40 -7.28 -18.89 14.24
C ILE A 40 -6.85 -19.48 12.89
N ASP A 41 -6.02 -20.52 12.92
CA ASP A 41 -5.38 -21.21 11.81
C ASP A 41 -5.94 -22.63 11.57
N ALA A 42 -7.09 -22.99 12.16
CA ALA A 42 -7.68 -24.33 12.05
C ALA A 42 -7.85 -24.78 10.59
N ARG A 43 -8.21 -23.84 9.70
CA ARG A 43 -8.32 -24.08 8.26
C ARG A 43 -6.97 -24.37 7.60
N SER A 44 -5.90 -23.72 8.07
CA SER A 44 -4.54 -23.95 7.58
C SER A 44 -4.01 -25.31 8.03
N CYS A 45 -4.31 -25.74 9.26
CA CYS A 45 -4.02 -27.10 9.73
C CYS A 45 -4.71 -28.19 8.88
N GLN A 46 -5.87 -27.86 8.31
CA GLN A 46 -6.63 -28.73 7.40
C GLN A 46 -6.20 -28.64 5.93
N GLY A 47 -5.19 -27.82 5.60
CA GLY A 47 -4.73 -27.62 4.22
C GLY A 47 -5.70 -26.82 3.34
N HIS A 48 -6.62 -26.05 3.92
CA HIS A 48 -7.58 -25.27 3.14
C HIS A 48 -6.97 -23.95 2.63
N PHE A 49 -6.88 -23.81 1.31
CA PHE A 49 -6.45 -22.58 0.63
C PHE A 49 -7.26 -22.33 -0.64
N GLY A 50 -7.04 -21.18 -1.26
CA GLY A 50 -7.61 -20.84 -2.57
C GLY A 50 -6.75 -19.87 -3.36
N TYR A 51 -7.25 -19.44 -4.51
CA TYR A 51 -6.58 -18.48 -5.38
C TYR A 51 -7.47 -17.29 -5.69
N ALA A 52 -6.87 -16.10 -5.73
CA ALA A 52 -7.53 -14.89 -6.18
C ALA A 52 -6.80 -14.26 -7.36
N GLU A 53 -7.58 -13.71 -8.28
CA GLU A 53 -7.04 -12.98 -9.42
C GLU A 53 -6.70 -11.54 -9.02
N VAL A 54 -5.44 -11.17 -9.17
CA VAL A 54 -4.95 -9.80 -8.99
C VAL A 54 -4.36 -9.33 -10.32
N GLY A 55 -5.16 -8.60 -11.08
CA GLY A 55 -4.81 -8.25 -12.46
C GLY A 55 -4.79 -9.50 -13.33
N ILE A 56 -3.60 -9.87 -13.83
CA ILE A 56 -3.38 -11.09 -14.60
C ILE A 56 -2.74 -12.22 -13.78
N MET A 57 -2.41 -11.96 -12.52
CA MET A 57 -1.72 -12.91 -11.64
C MET A 57 -2.72 -13.68 -10.79
N SER A 58 -2.44 -14.96 -10.56
CA SER A 58 -3.16 -15.80 -9.59
C SER A 58 -2.36 -15.86 -8.30
N ILE A 59 -2.92 -15.32 -7.21
CA ILE A 59 -2.25 -15.23 -5.91
C ILE A 59 -2.92 -16.19 -4.93
N PRO A 60 -2.16 -17.10 -4.28
CA PRO A 60 -2.69 -17.99 -3.27
C PRO A 60 -3.09 -17.21 -2.02
N TYR A 61 -4.20 -17.62 -1.41
CA TYR A 61 -4.63 -17.13 -0.12
C TYR A 61 -5.02 -18.29 0.80
N ILE A 62 -4.85 -18.04 2.09
CA ILE A 62 -5.26 -18.92 3.19
C ILE A 62 -6.43 -18.29 3.94
N PHE A 63 -7.06 -19.08 4.80
CA PHE A 63 -8.14 -18.62 5.66
C PHE A 63 -7.65 -18.48 7.09
N ARG A 64 -7.79 -17.28 7.65
CA ARG A 64 -7.73 -17.08 9.10
C ARG A 64 -9.17 -16.86 9.56
N GLN A 65 -9.69 -17.82 10.31
CA GLN A 65 -11.11 -17.95 10.60
C GLN A 65 -11.97 -17.98 9.31
N SER A 66 -12.67 -16.89 8.99
CA SER A 66 -13.53 -16.76 7.79
C SER A 66 -13.01 -15.73 6.77
N GLU A 67 -11.92 -15.04 7.10
CA GLU A 67 -11.34 -13.98 6.28
C GLU A 67 -10.15 -14.51 5.47
N LYS A 68 -9.84 -13.84 4.36
CA LYS A 68 -8.87 -14.31 3.36
C LYS A 68 -7.59 -13.51 3.42
N TYR A 69 -6.47 -14.20 3.53
CA TYR A 69 -5.16 -13.59 3.68
C TYR A 69 -4.17 -14.13 2.67
N CYS A 70 -3.36 -13.24 2.08
CA CYS A 70 -2.27 -13.62 1.19
C CYS A 70 -0.92 -13.25 1.80
N SER A 71 0.13 -13.98 1.43
CA SER A 71 1.50 -13.68 1.83
C SER A 71 1.97 -12.35 1.21
N VAL A 72 2.50 -11.47 2.06
CA VAL A 72 3.13 -10.21 1.64
C VAL A 72 4.31 -10.50 0.71
N ARG A 73 5.15 -11.49 1.04
CA ARG A 73 6.31 -11.91 0.24
C ARG A 73 5.93 -12.34 -1.19
N ILE A 74 4.86 -13.14 -1.32
CA ILE A 74 4.34 -13.56 -2.63
C ILE A 74 3.80 -12.35 -3.38
N PHE A 75 3.01 -11.50 -2.70
CA PHE A 75 2.41 -10.33 -3.32
C PHE A 75 3.45 -9.32 -3.81
N GLU A 76 4.48 -9.05 -3.01
CA GLU A 76 5.60 -8.17 -3.38
C GLU A 76 6.36 -8.68 -4.60
N SER A 77 6.75 -9.96 -4.58
CA SER A 77 7.55 -10.55 -5.65
C SER A 77 6.77 -10.69 -6.96
N LYS A 78 5.48 -11.06 -6.91
CA LYS A 78 4.67 -11.35 -8.11
C LYS A 78 3.90 -10.15 -8.65
N VAL A 79 3.43 -9.28 -7.78
CA VAL A 79 2.54 -8.18 -8.16
C VAL A 79 3.27 -6.85 -8.10
N LEU A 80 3.93 -6.54 -6.98
CA LEU A 80 4.49 -5.21 -6.75
C LEU A 80 5.82 -4.95 -7.45
N SER A 81 6.62 -6.00 -7.67
CA SER A 81 7.92 -5.92 -8.35
C SER A 81 7.85 -5.20 -9.70
N PHE A 82 6.78 -5.40 -10.47
CA PHE A 82 6.55 -4.67 -11.72
C PHE A 82 6.44 -3.16 -11.50
N PHE A 83 5.64 -2.74 -10.52
CA PHE A 83 5.39 -1.33 -10.23
C PHE A 83 6.61 -0.64 -9.62
N PHE A 84 7.39 -1.32 -8.77
CA PHE A 84 8.59 -0.75 -8.17
C PHE A 84 9.67 -0.41 -9.20
N ASN A 85 9.70 -1.10 -10.33
CA ASN A 85 10.59 -0.76 -11.44
C ASN A 85 10.08 0.39 -12.33
N CYS A 86 8.80 0.74 -12.24
CA CYS A 86 8.15 1.68 -13.17
C CYS A 86 7.65 2.97 -12.50
N LEU A 87 7.39 2.94 -11.19
CA LEU A 87 6.84 4.04 -10.42
C LEU A 87 7.88 4.60 -9.46
N HIS A 88 7.90 5.93 -9.34
CA HIS A 88 8.73 6.60 -8.35
C HIS A 88 8.28 6.23 -6.92
N GLN A 89 9.24 6.04 -6.01
CA GLN A 89 8.98 5.59 -4.63
C GLN A 89 7.93 6.45 -3.91
N ASN A 90 7.98 7.78 -4.07
CA ASN A 90 6.99 8.70 -3.48
C ASN A 90 5.53 8.39 -3.90
N ILE A 91 5.30 7.84 -5.11
CA ILE A 91 3.97 7.41 -5.53
C ILE A 91 3.57 6.13 -4.80
N CYS A 92 4.49 5.17 -4.66
CA CYS A 92 4.23 3.94 -3.94
C CYS A 92 3.90 4.20 -2.46
N LEU A 93 4.57 5.15 -1.83
CA LEU A 93 4.44 5.47 -0.40
C LEU A 93 3.24 6.36 -0.03
N THR A 94 2.45 6.83 -1.00
CA THR A 94 1.27 7.67 -0.70
C THR A 94 -0.01 6.88 -0.42
N GLY A 95 0.03 5.55 -0.59
CA GLY A 95 -1.07 4.67 -0.21
C GLY A 95 -1.36 4.72 1.30
N PRO A 96 -2.58 4.36 1.72
CA PRO A 96 -2.88 4.13 3.14
C PRO A 96 -1.97 3.04 3.72
N ILE A 97 -1.73 3.10 5.03
CA ILE A 97 -1.08 2.01 5.76
C ILE A 97 -1.98 0.78 5.65
N VAL A 98 -1.43 -0.32 5.17
CA VAL A 98 -2.11 -1.60 5.09
C VAL A 98 -1.63 -2.48 6.24
N THR A 99 -2.59 -2.97 7.01
CA THR A 99 -2.35 -3.80 8.18
C THR A 99 -1.85 -5.19 7.77
N SER A 100 -0.84 -5.70 8.47
CA SER A 100 -0.30 -7.04 8.26
C SER A 100 -0.15 -7.80 9.58
N TRP A 101 -0.03 -9.12 9.48
CA TRP A 101 0.11 -10.03 10.62
C TRP A 101 1.20 -11.06 10.35
N SER A 102 1.85 -11.53 11.40
CA SER A 102 2.78 -12.66 11.31
C SER A 102 2.05 -13.97 11.05
N LEU A 103 2.69 -14.87 10.31
CA LEU A 103 2.22 -16.23 10.11
C LEU A 103 2.25 -17.04 11.41
N THR A 104 1.24 -17.89 11.59
CA THR A 104 1.33 -19.03 12.50
C THR A 104 2.21 -20.14 11.92
N LYS A 105 2.63 -21.08 12.75
CA LYS A 105 3.41 -22.25 12.33
C LYS A 105 2.65 -23.10 11.29
N ALA A 106 1.33 -23.27 11.45
CA ALA A 106 0.50 -24.01 10.51
C ALA A 106 0.35 -23.27 9.17
N GLU A 107 0.12 -21.96 9.19
CA GLU A 107 0.02 -21.15 7.98
C GLU A 107 1.35 -21.10 7.21
N ALA A 108 2.49 -20.99 7.90
CA ALA A 108 3.81 -21.06 7.29
C ALA A 108 4.07 -22.42 6.61
N ARG A 109 3.69 -23.53 7.26
CA ARG A 109 3.73 -24.88 6.66
C ARG A 109 2.86 -24.96 5.41
N LEU A 110 1.63 -24.46 5.45
CA LEU A 110 0.72 -24.47 4.30
C LEU A 110 1.25 -23.64 3.13
N PHE A 111 1.84 -22.46 3.37
CA PHE A 111 2.46 -21.69 2.28
C PHE A 111 3.67 -22.39 1.67
N ASN A 112 4.45 -23.15 2.45
CA ASN A 112 5.53 -23.98 1.93
C ASN A 112 4.99 -25.11 1.04
N GLU A 113 3.93 -25.80 1.47
CA GLU A 113 3.24 -26.83 0.69
C GLU A 113 2.69 -26.25 -0.63
N ILE A 114 1.96 -25.13 -0.58
CA ILE A 114 1.49 -24.41 -1.77
C ILE A 114 2.64 -24.11 -2.72
N ASN A 115 3.75 -23.56 -2.22
CA ASN A 115 4.89 -23.21 -3.06
C ASN A 115 5.52 -24.43 -3.73
N VAL A 116 5.78 -25.50 -2.98
CA VAL A 116 6.50 -26.68 -3.49
C VAL A 116 5.60 -27.55 -4.34
N GLU A 117 4.42 -27.89 -3.85
CA GLU A 117 3.55 -28.92 -4.44
C GLU A 117 2.63 -28.36 -5.52
N HIS A 118 2.15 -27.12 -5.36
CA HIS A 118 1.17 -26.52 -6.26
C HIS A 118 1.77 -25.50 -7.22
N CYS A 119 2.89 -24.88 -6.85
CA CYS A 119 3.51 -23.80 -7.62
C CYS A 119 4.95 -24.12 -8.07
N ASN A 120 5.45 -25.34 -7.84
CA ASN A 120 6.76 -25.82 -8.31
C ASN A 120 7.93 -24.87 -7.94
N GLY A 121 7.91 -24.32 -6.72
CA GLY A 121 8.93 -23.42 -6.19
C GLY A 121 8.90 -21.99 -6.76
N GLU A 122 7.81 -21.58 -7.42
CA GLU A 122 7.69 -20.30 -8.08
C GLU A 122 7.86 -19.07 -7.15
N TYR A 123 7.65 -19.23 -5.84
CA TYR A 123 7.77 -18.18 -4.83
C TYR A 123 9.13 -18.15 -4.11
N GLY A 124 10.12 -18.84 -4.66
CA GLY A 124 11.48 -18.90 -4.13
C GLY A 124 11.78 -20.19 -3.38
N ASN A 125 13.06 -20.35 -3.01
CA ASN A 125 13.57 -21.54 -2.33
C ASN A 125 13.52 -21.42 -0.80
N ASP A 126 13.46 -20.19 -0.28
CA ASP A 126 13.44 -19.95 1.15
C ASP A 126 12.07 -20.33 1.73
N LEU A 127 12.09 -21.11 2.81
CA LEU A 127 10.87 -21.52 3.48
C LEU A 127 10.16 -20.31 4.09
N PHE A 128 8.83 -20.34 4.07
CA PHE A 128 8.00 -19.46 4.87
C PHE A 128 8.14 -19.83 6.35
N THR A 129 8.22 -18.82 7.21
CA THR A 129 8.39 -18.91 8.66
C THR A 129 7.40 -17.99 9.37
N GLN A 130 7.38 -17.99 10.71
CA GLN A 130 6.51 -17.09 11.49
C GLN A 130 6.95 -15.62 11.42
N GLU A 131 8.13 -15.33 10.87
CA GLU A 131 8.59 -13.96 10.60
C GLU A 131 7.98 -13.39 9.32
N ASP A 132 7.47 -14.24 8.42
CA ASP A 132 6.78 -13.79 7.22
C ASP A 132 5.40 -13.23 7.55
N LEU A 133 4.98 -12.25 6.73
CA LEU A 133 3.75 -11.51 6.94
C LEU A 133 2.65 -11.92 5.97
N ILE A 134 1.42 -11.79 6.44
CA ILE A 134 0.18 -11.87 5.66
C ILE A 134 -0.61 -10.59 5.76
N VAL A 135 -1.44 -10.35 4.75
CA VAL A 135 -2.31 -9.18 4.63
C VAL A 135 -3.68 -9.61 4.14
N HIS A 136 -4.72 -8.89 4.55
CA HIS A 136 -6.06 -9.15 4.07
C HIS A 136 -6.13 -8.96 2.55
N ILE A 137 -6.74 -9.92 1.86
CA ILE A 137 -6.67 -9.96 0.39
C ILE A 137 -7.36 -8.77 -0.26
N SER A 138 -8.41 -8.23 0.37
CA SER A 138 -9.10 -7.03 -0.14
C SER A 138 -8.18 -5.82 -0.15
N ASP A 139 -7.33 -5.69 0.85
CA ASP A 139 -6.45 -4.54 1.01
C ASP A 139 -5.27 -4.63 0.05
N ALA A 140 -4.73 -5.83 -0.15
CA ALA A 140 -3.75 -6.11 -1.20
C ALA A 140 -4.33 -5.76 -2.60
N ILE A 141 -5.55 -6.18 -2.90
CA ILE A 141 -6.24 -5.85 -4.17
C ILE A 141 -6.43 -4.33 -4.31
N ALA A 142 -6.87 -3.64 -3.26
CA ALA A 142 -7.04 -2.19 -3.29
C ALA A 142 -5.70 -1.47 -3.53
N PHE A 143 -4.61 -1.96 -2.93
CA PHE A 143 -3.27 -1.43 -3.15
C PHE A 143 -2.79 -1.66 -4.58
N TYR A 144 -3.01 -2.85 -5.15
CA TYR A 144 -2.74 -3.11 -6.56
C TYR A 144 -3.53 -2.15 -7.47
N GLN A 145 -4.82 -1.95 -7.22
CA GLN A 145 -5.66 -1.05 -8.01
C GLN A 145 -5.15 0.40 -7.94
N TYR A 146 -4.67 0.83 -6.78
CA TYR A 146 -4.00 2.12 -6.62
C TYR A 146 -2.78 2.24 -7.53
N LEU A 147 -1.82 1.32 -7.43
CA LEU A 147 -0.59 1.37 -8.23
C LEU A 147 -0.87 1.25 -9.74
N ASN A 148 -1.77 0.36 -10.13
CA ASN A 148 -2.16 0.18 -11.52
C ASN A 148 -2.82 1.45 -12.11
N ASN A 149 -3.67 2.12 -11.34
CA ASN A 149 -4.25 3.40 -11.75
C ASN A 149 -3.19 4.50 -11.86
N SER A 150 -2.27 4.60 -10.90
CA SER A 150 -1.16 5.57 -10.93
C SER A 150 -0.23 5.33 -12.12
N TYR A 151 0.09 4.08 -12.42
CA TYR A 151 0.86 3.69 -13.60
C TYR A 151 0.15 4.05 -14.90
N ASN A 152 -1.15 3.76 -15.02
CA ASN A 152 -1.92 4.10 -16.21
C ASN A 152 -2.10 5.61 -16.40
N LEU A 153 -2.26 6.37 -15.32
CA LEU A 153 -2.31 7.84 -15.36
C LEU A 153 -1.02 8.40 -15.96
N LEU A 154 0.15 7.93 -15.50
CA LEU A 154 1.46 8.32 -16.02
C LEU A 154 1.69 7.87 -17.46
N ARG A 155 1.38 6.61 -17.77
CA ARG A 155 1.66 6.01 -19.08
C ARG A 155 0.78 6.57 -20.20
N THR A 156 -0.51 6.78 -19.91
CA THR A 156 -1.47 7.26 -20.92
C THR A 156 -1.58 8.77 -20.96
N SER A 157 -1.09 9.43 -19.91
CA SER A 157 -1.25 10.87 -19.68
C SER A 157 -2.70 11.34 -19.66
N ARG A 158 -3.65 10.44 -19.37
CA ARG A 158 -5.09 10.71 -19.37
C ARG A 158 -5.67 10.40 -18.00
N ALA A 159 -6.75 11.12 -17.69
CA ALA A 159 -7.53 10.82 -16.50
C ALA A 159 -7.97 9.36 -16.47
N THR A 160 -7.96 8.80 -15.26
CA THR A 160 -8.51 7.48 -14.95
C THR A 160 -9.94 7.63 -14.44
N GLU A 161 -10.60 6.50 -14.16
CA GLU A 161 -11.89 6.49 -13.47
C GLU A 161 -11.82 7.04 -12.02
N LYS A 162 -10.63 7.10 -11.42
CA LYS A 162 -10.43 7.54 -10.03
C LYS A 162 -9.94 8.97 -9.93
N CYS A 163 -9.06 9.40 -10.83
CA CYS A 163 -8.40 10.70 -10.71
C CYS A 163 -7.89 11.23 -12.05
N GLY A 164 -7.56 12.51 -12.08
CA GLY A 164 -6.96 13.14 -13.26
C GLY A 164 -6.74 14.63 -13.06
N PHE A 165 -6.66 15.36 -14.17
CA PHE A 165 -6.39 16.79 -14.16
C PHE A 165 -7.45 17.53 -14.98
N VAL A 166 -7.80 18.72 -14.51
CA VAL A 166 -8.61 19.68 -15.25
C VAL A 166 -7.82 20.95 -15.47
N GLU A 167 -7.97 21.54 -16.64
CA GLU A 167 -7.49 22.87 -16.93
C GLU A 167 -8.62 23.87 -16.68
N LEU A 168 -8.36 24.84 -15.81
CA LEU A 168 -9.24 25.96 -15.50
C LEU A 168 -8.70 27.21 -16.19
N ASN A 169 -9.54 27.81 -17.05
CA ASN A 169 -9.26 29.07 -17.76
C ASN A 169 -7.97 29.10 -18.57
N LEU A 170 -7.46 27.95 -19.04
CA LEU A 170 -6.19 27.85 -19.79
C LEU A 170 -4.95 28.31 -19.01
N GLU A 171 -5.07 28.55 -17.71
CA GLU A 171 -3.99 29.11 -16.88
C GLU A 171 -3.59 28.17 -15.74
N SER A 172 -4.54 27.41 -15.20
CA SER A 172 -4.33 26.60 -14.01
C SER A 172 -4.72 25.15 -14.27
N VAL A 173 -3.75 24.25 -14.14
CA VAL A 173 -4.01 22.81 -14.10
C VAL A 173 -4.25 22.42 -12.65
N VAL A 174 -5.35 21.73 -12.38
CA VAL A 174 -5.76 21.35 -11.03
C VAL A 174 -6.01 19.84 -10.99
N PRO A 175 -5.45 19.11 -10.00
CA PRO A 175 -5.71 17.70 -9.86
C PRO A 175 -7.11 17.48 -9.29
N TYR A 176 -7.76 16.39 -9.67
CA TYR A 176 -9.04 16.00 -9.11
C TYR A 176 -9.10 14.50 -8.83
N VAL A 177 -9.96 14.14 -7.88
CA VAL A 177 -10.35 12.75 -7.58
C VAL A 177 -11.87 12.62 -7.71
N TRP A 178 -12.34 11.49 -8.19
CA TRP A 178 -13.76 11.12 -8.18
C TRP A 178 -14.15 10.58 -6.81
N ARG A 179 -15.05 11.29 -6.12
CA ARG A 179 -15.60 10.91 -4.82
C ARG A 179 -17.10 11.11 -4.82
N ASN A 180 -17.89 10.12 -4.40
CA ASN A 180 -19.35 10.22 -4.34
C ASN A 180 -20.01 10.74 -5.63
N LYS A 181 -19.51 10.29 -6.81
CA LYS A 181 -19.96 10.73 -8.14
C LYS A 181 -19.74 12.22 -8.45
N THR A 182 -18.96 12.93 -7.64
CA THR A 182 -18.49 14.29 -7.97
C THR A 182 -16.96 14.31 -8.07
N ARG A 183 -16.44 15.30 -8.79
CA ARG A 183 -15.01 15.56 -8.82
C ARG A 183 -14.68 16.53 -7.70
N VAL A 184 -13.71 16.18 -6.88
CA VAL A 184 -13.22 17.05 -5.80
C VAL A 184 -11.80 17.50 -6.12
N VAL A 185 -11.48 18.75 -5.78
CA VAL A 185 -10.19 19.41 -6.05
C VAL A 185 -9.59 19.98 -4.76
N PRO A 186 -8.25 20.10 -4.63
CA PRO A 186 -7.64 20.61 -3.40
C PRO A 186 -8.00 22.07 -3.12
N LEU A 187 -8.37 22.35 -1.87
CA LEU A 187 -8.75 23.70 -1.41
C LEU A 187 -7.62 24.73 -1.62
N PHE A 188 -6.35 24.32 -1.43
CA PHE A 188 -5.20 25.23 -1.47
C PHE A 188 -5.01 25.95 -2.82
N TYR A 189 -5.60 25.45 -3.92
CA TYR A 189 -5.60 26.14 -5.21
C TYR A 189 -6.46 27.41 -5.23
N PHE A 190 -7.36 27.56 -4.26
CA PHE A 190 -8.39 28.60 -4.23
C PHE A 190 -8.29 29.50 -2.99
N GLU A 191 -7.30 29.24 -2.12
CA GLU A 191 -7.05 30.09 -0.95
C GLU A 191 -6.72 31.53 -1.36
N GLY A 192 -7.32 32.49 -0.65
CA GLY A 192 -7.10 33.92 -0.88
C GLY A 192 -8.03 34.58 -1.92
N LYS A 193 -8.89 33.83 -2.62
CA LYS A 193 -9.88 34.40 -3.55
C LYS A 193 -11.26 34.60 -2.93
N VAL A 194 -11.77 33.57 -2.25
CA VAL A 194 -13.10 33.53 -1.61
C VAL A 194 -13.02 32.64 -0.36
N ASP A 195 -13.80 32.91 0.69
CA ASP A 195 -13.87 32.01 1.85
C ASP A 195 -14.67 30.75 1.51
N LEU A 196 -13.95 29.71 1.09
CA LEU A 196 -14.50 28.43 0.68
C LEU A 196 -14.44 27.36 1.76
N LYS A 197 -13.89 27.69 2.94
CA LYS A 197 -13.62 26.70 3.99
C LYS A 197 -14.90 26.02 4.50
N CYS A 198 -16.04 26.71 4.46
CA CYS A 198 -17.32 26.15 4.89
C CYS A 198 -17.86 25.03 3.97
N HIS A 199 -17.33 24.87 2.76
CA HIS A 199 -17.70 23.80 1.82
C HIS A 199 -16.63 22.71 1.70
N ALA A 200 -15.57 22.81 2.50
CA ALA A 200 -14.41 21.93 2.38
C ALA A 200 -14.59 20.66 3.22
N ASP A 201 -14.32 19.52 2.58
CA ASP A 201 -14.33 18.21 3.22
C ASP A 201 -12.93 17.63 3.33
N ARG A 202 -12.69 16.84 4.38
CA ARG A 202 -11.43 16.10 4.53
C ARG A 202 -11.42 14.87 3.61
N LEU A 203 -10.32 14.69 2.89
CA LEU A 203 -10.05 13.51 2.09
C LEU A 203 -9.27 12.48 2.92
N VAL A 204 -9.65 11.20 2.83
CA VAL A 204 -9.06 10.09 3.62
C VAL A 204 -8.94 8.82 2.77
N GLY A 205 -8.17 7.84 3.25
CA GLY A 205 -8.06 6.52 2.63
C GLY A 205 -7.50 6.58 1.19
N TRP A 206 -8.04 5.73 0.32
CA TRP A 206 -7.59 5.61 -1.07
C TRP A 206 -7.81 6.88 -1.90
N ASP A 207 -8.89 7.62 -1.66
CA ASP A 207 -9.14 8.88 -2.36
C ASP A 207 -8.02 9.90 -2.07
N LEU A 208 -7.54 9.94 -0.83
CA LEU A 208 -6.40 10.77 -0.43
C LEU A 208 -5.12 10.33 -1.13
N ALA A 209 -4.87 9.02 -1.22
CA ALA A 209 -3.70 8.49 -1.93
C ALA A 209 -3.70 8.89 -3.40
N TYR A 210 -4.84 8.77 -4.10
CA TYR A 210 -4.98 9.23 -5.48
C TYR A 210 -4.70 10.73 -5.63
N MET A 211 -5.23 11.56 -4.72
CA MET A 211 -4.98 13.00 -4.77
C MET A 211 -3.51 13.33 -4.55
N LYS A 212 -2.87 12.72 -3.55
CA LYS A 212 -1.43 12.90 -3.30
C LYS A 212 -0.58 12.44 -4.49
N CYS A 213 -0.95 11.33 -5.12
CA CYS A 213 -0.32 10.87 -6.35
C CYS A 213 -0.42 11.94 -7.46
N CYS A 214 -1.61 12.49 -7.71
CA CYS A 214 -1.76 13.56 -8.70
C CYS A 214 -0.92 14.80 -8.35
N CYS A 215 -0.85 15.18 -7.07
CA CYS A 215 -0.01 16.29 -6.61
C CYS A 215 1.49 16.03 -6.89
N ILE A 216 1.98 14.81 -6.62
CA ILE A 216 3.35 14.40 -6.92
C ILE A 216 3.62 14.44 -8.42
N ILE A 217 2.73 13.85 -9.24
CA ILE A 217 2.83 13.88 -10.70
C ILE A 217 2.85 15.32 -11.22
N GLN A 218 2.09 16.20 -10.58
CA GLN A 218 2.05 17.61 -10.94
C GLN A 218 3.30 18.41 -10.49
N GLY A 219 4.18 17.83 -9.68
CA GLY A 219 5.33 18.53 -9.12
C GLY A 219 4.95 19.55 -8.04
N ILE A 220 3.79 19.37 -7.40
CA ILE A 220 3.42 20.16 -6.22
C ILE A 220 4.40 19.82 -5.09
N ARG A 221 4.81 20.83 -4.32
CA ARG A 221 5.68 20.60 -3.16
C ARG A 221 4.92 19.85 -2.07
N GLU A 222 5.59 18.89 -1.44
CA GLU A 222 5.02 18.01 -0.43
C GLU A 222 4.36 18.76 0.74
N CYS A 223 4.88 19.93 1.13
CA CYS A 223 4.32 20.75 2.21
C CYS A 223 2.86 21.18 2.01
N PHE A 224 2.33 21.12 0.78
CA PHE A 224 0.92 21.41 0.50
C PHE A 224 -0.02 20.21 0.70
N PHE A 225 0.50 18.99 0.74
CA PHE A 225 -0.32 17.77 0.79
C PHE A 225 0.21 16.68 1.74
N SER A 226 1.24 16.96 2.54
CA SER A 226 1.83 16.00 3.48
C SER A 226 0.82 15.54 4.56
N GLY A 227 -0.02 16.45 5.05
CA GLY A 227 -1.01 16.18 6.09
C GLY A 227 -2.43 15.93 5.58
N ASP A 228 -3.39 16.41 6.36
CA ASP A 228 -4.81 16.39 6.02
C ASP A 228 -5.09 17.29 4.83
N LEU A 229 -5.72 16.72 3.81
CA LEU A 229 -6.05 17.43 2.61
C LEU A 229 -7.53 17.78 2.58
N LEU A 230 -7.81 19.08 2.61
CA LEU A 230 -9.14 19.61 2.40
C LEU A 230 -9.41 19.75 0.90
N VAL A 231 -10.59 19.31 0.49
CA VAL A 231 -11.04 19.34 -0.90
C VAL A 231 -12.40 20.01 -1.03
N LEU A 232 -12.66 20.55 -2.21
CA LEU A 232 -13.94 21.15 -2.58
C LEU A 232 -14.55 20.39 -3.76
N PRO A 233 -15.88 20.25 -3.81
CA PRO A 233 -16.57 19.85 -5.04
C PRO A 233 -16.27 20.84 -6.17
N LEU A 234 -15.89 20.33 -7.33
CA LEU A 234 -15.50 21.14 -8.48
C LEU A 234 -16.67 22.00 -8.99
N ASP A 235 -17.90 21.52 -8.91
CA ASP A 235 -19.12 22.26 -9.24
C ASP A 235 -19.32 23.50 -8.36
N ILE A 236 -19.06 23.38 -7.04
CA ILE A 236 -19.08 24.54 -6.13
C ILE A 236 -18.02 25.55 -6.51
N VAL A 237 -16.79 25.09 -6.77
CA VAL A 237 -15.69 25.96 -7.24
C VAL A 237 -16.11 26.72 -8.49
N MET A 238 -16.75 26.04 -9.44
CA MET A 238 -17.18 26.61 -10.72
C MET A 238 -18.28 27.64 -10.60
N SER A 239 -19.19 27.51 -9.62
CA SER A 239 -20.24 28.50 -9.37
C SER A 239 -19.70 29.88 -8.96
N LEU A 240 -18.44 29.96 -8.55
CA LEU A 240 -17.80 31.18 -8.07
C LEU A 240 -17.00 31.91 -9.14
N PHE A 241 -16.75 31.25 -10.28
CA PHE A 241 -16.06 31.88 -11.38
C PHE A 241 -17.05 32.61 -12.31
N PRO A 242 -16.62 33.69 -12.99
CA PRO A 242 -17.47 34.42 -13.93
C PRO A 242 -18.05 33.53 -15.03
N GLU A 243 -19.24 33.89 -15.52
CA GLU A 243 -19.87 33.25 -16.68
C GLU A 243 -18.90 33.27 -17.88
N GLY A 244 -18.64 32.09 -18.46
CA GLY A 244 -17.66 31.91 -19.56
C GLY A 244 -16.35 31.22 -19.16
N THR A 245 -16.17 30.90 -17.87
CA THR A 245 -15.04 30.09 -17.39
C THR A 245 -15.01 28.72 -18.07
N GLN A 246 -13.89 28.39 -18.70
CA GLN A 246 -13.73 27.13 -19.42
C GLN A 246 -13.06 26.10 -18.53
N ILE A 247 -13.67 24.91 -18.42
CA ILE A 247 -13.02 23.71 -17.89
C ILE A 247 -12.80 22.76 -19.04
N LYS A 248 -11.57 22.27 -19.16
CA LYS A 248 -11.24 21.22 -20.13
C LYS A 248 -10.55 20.06 -19.42
N PRO A 249 -10.83 18.80 -19.83
CA PRO A 249 -10.00 17.68 -19.43
C PRO A 249 -8.55 17.97 -19.85
N PHE A 250 -7.60 17.77 -18.93
CA PHE A 250 -6.20 18.00 -19.19
C PHE A 250 -5.47 16.68 -19.43
N SER A 251 -4.57 16.67 -20.42
CA SER A 251 -3.73 15.53 -20.78
C SER A 251 -2.28 15.85 -20.48
N LEU A 252 -1.60 14.97 -19.73
CA LEU A 252 -0.19 15.16 -19.36
C LEU A 252 0.75 15.14 -20.58
N ASN A 253 0.29 14.67 -21.75
CA ASN A 253 1.06 14.71 -23.00
C ASN A 253 1.25 16.12 -23.54
N GLN A 254 0.45 17.10 -23.11
CA GLN A 254 0.63 18.51 -23.47
C GLN A 254 1.76 19.17 -22.66
N VAL A 255 2.49 18.39 -21.87
CA VAL A 255 3.31 18.86 -20.76
C VAL A 255 4.69 18.22 -20.76
N GLU A 256 5.38 18.24 -21.90
CA GLU A 256 6.82 17.91 -21.96
C GLU A 256 7.70 18.82 -21.08
N ARG A 257 7.15 19.85 -20.41
CA ARG A 257 7.96 20.86 -19.67
C ARG A 257 7.61 21.13 -18.21
N PHE A 258 6.44 20.77 -17.72
CA PHE A 258 6.03 21.16 -16.35
C PHE A 258 6.19 20.05 -15.30
N LEU A 259 6.18 18.77 -15.70
CA LEU A 259 5.98 17.66 -14.74
C LEU A 259 7.16 16.68 -14.63
N LEU A 260 8.08 16.69 -15.58
CA LEU A 260 9.30 15.85 -15.55
C LEU A 260 10.53 16.62 -15.04
N ARG A 261 10.33 17.49 -14.03
CA ARG A 261 11.43 17.91 -13.13
C ARG A 261 11.64 16.91 -11.99
N MET A 262 11.22 15.66 -12.16
CA MET A 262 11.90 14.59 -11.44
C MET A 262 13.25 14.42 -12.12
N PRO A 263 14.39 14.51 -11.39
CA PRO A 263 15.69 14.25 -11.98
C PRO A 263 15.58 12.91 -12.71
N THR A 264 15.88 12.92 -14.01
CA THR A 264 16.24 11.69 -14.71
C THR A 264 17.29 11.03 -13.85
N CYS A 265 17.08 9.75 -13.52
CA CYS A 265 18.01 8.91 -12.80
C CYS A 265 19.41 9.05 -13.44
N GLU A 266 20.19 10.01 -12.95
CA GLU A 266 21.63 9.95 -13.04
C GLU A 266 22.01 8.82 -12.10
N GLU A 267 22.88 7.95 -12.59
CA GLU A 267 23.31 6.69 -12.01
C GLU A 267 23.93 6.89 -10.62
N GLU A 268 23.12 7.16 -9.60
CA GLU A 268 23.45 6.82 -8.23
C GLU A 268 22.77 5.49 -7.97
N SER A 269 23.61 4.47 -7.84
CA SER A 269 23.24 3.13 -7.43
C SER A 269 22.41 3.20 -6.14
N ILE A 270 21.09 3.13 -6.26
CA ILE A 270 20.19 2.88 -5.13
C ILE A 270 20.30 1.38 -4.82
N THR A 271 21.42 1.00 -4.22
CA THR A 271 21.56 -0.26 -3.49
C THR A 271 21.02 -0.03 -2.09
N GLU A 272 19.70 0.09 -1.97
CA GLU A 272 18.89 -0.24 -0.79
C GLU A 272 17.44 0.15 -1.12
N TYR A 273 16.73 -0.80 -1.74
CA TYR A 273 15.27 -0.78 -1.70
C TYR A 273 14.88 -0.90 -0.23
N LEU A 274 14.45 0.20 0.41
CA LEU A 274 13.78 0.10 1.70
C LEU A 274 12.44 -0.61 1.43
N PRO A 275 12.22 -1.82 1.99
CA PRO A 275 10.97 -2.53 1.81
C PRO A 275 9.81 -1.66 2.32
N PHE A 276 8.62 -1.89 1.77
CA PHE A 276 7.42 -1.34 2.38
C PHE A 276 7.44 -1.76 3.86
N VAL A 277 7.34 -0.82 4.78
CA VAL A 277 7.33 -1.15 6.21
C VAL A 277 5.93 -1.63 6.54
N TRP A 278 5.72 -2.93 6.35
CA TRP A 278 4.54 -3.62 6.83
C TRP A 278 4.68 -3.76 8.35
N HIS A 279 3.74 -3.18 9.08
CA HIS A 279 3.70 -3.31 10.52
C HIS A 279 2.89 -4.55 10.88
N ALA A 280 3.54 -5.54 11.49
CA ALA A 280 2.86 -6.67 12.10
C ALA A 280 2.06 -6.16 13.30
N GLN A 281 0.75 -6.39 13.30
CA GLN A 281 0.00 -6.36 14.55
C GLN A 281 0.19 -7.67 15.29
N VAL A 282 0.38 -7.58 16.60
CA VAL A 282 0.37 -8.74 17.50
C VAL A 282 -1.10 -9.04 17.78
N ASP A 283 -1.53 -10.28 17.56
CA ASP A 283 -2.84 -10.73 17.99
C ASP A 283 -2.79 -10.88 19.52
N ASP A 284 -3.61 -10.13 20.26
CA ASP A 284 -3.72 -10.29 21.71
C ASP A 284 -4.23 -11.71 22.01
N GLU A 285 -3.40 -12.53 22.67
CA GLU A 285 -3.81 -13.81 23.22
C GLU A 285 -5.00 -13.57 24.17
N ILE A 286 -6.16 -14.16 23.82
CA ILE A 286 -7.27 -14.27 24.76
C ILE A 286 -6.90 -15.39 25.74
N ASP A 287 -6.11 -15.03 26.75
CA ASP A 287 -5.89 -15.87 27.92
C ASP A 287 -7.20 -15.95 28.72
N GLY A 288 -8.04 -16.92 28.37
CA GLY A 288 -9.13 -17.36 29.21
C GLY A 288 -8.59 -18.23 30.34
N GLU A 289 -8.24 -17.63 31.48
CA GLU A 289 -8.09 -18.41 32.72
C GLU A 289 -9.46 -18.99 33.15
N PRO A 290 -9.55 -20.30 33.45
CA PRO A 290 -10.73 -20.85 34.08
C PRO A 290 -10.73 -20.56 35.60
N ILE A 291 -11.92 -20.27 36.11
CA ILE A 291 -12.27 -20.00 37.52
C ILE A 291 -11.80 -21.14 38.46
#